data_AF-A0A2V8PTD6-F1
#
_entry.id   AF-A0A2V8PTD6-F1
#
_cell.length_a   1.000
_cell.length_b   1.000
_cell.length_c   1.000
_cell.angle_alpha   90.00
_cell.angle_beta   90.00
_cell.angle_gamma   90.00
#
_symmetry.space_group_name_H-M   'P 1'
#
loop_
_entity.id
_entity.type
_entity.pdbx_description
1 polymer ?
#
loop_
_entity_poly.entity_id
_entity_poly.type
_entity_poly.pdbx_seq_one_letter_code
_entity_poly.pdbx_strand_id
1 'polypeptide(L)'
;KFPTPKWHELDGGRYIGTGSIDITVEPDEGWVNLGTYRVMIQNEDTLGFYISPGKQGRIMREKYFARGQSCKVAVSFGQDPLLYLAGGIEVPRGVSEYDWVGGLQGSPVPVIIGEYTGLPIPATAEIVVECEAIAGEEMDEGPFGEWTGYYASSMRPEPIMKVKRLYHRHNPIILGAPPTRPPCEFNYMRCFMRSALIWQQMEAAGIPDIQGVWCHEAGGARLLTIVSIKQRYPGHAKQAGMVAAYCHAGGYLGRYVVVVDDDIDVTNTNDVLWALTTRSNPEIDIETIRRSWSGPLDPIIPKGQKGHSSRAVIDACRPYEWMSDFPPVAESSPEVRRAAEEKWGKILDE
;
A
#
# COMPACT_ATOMS: atom_id res chain seq x y z
N LYS A 1 26.92 14.21 -3.99
CA LYS A 1 26.62 14.88 -5.30
C LYS A 1 25.14 15.22 -5.43
N PHE A 2 24.24 14.26 -5.21
CA PHE A 2 22.80 14.48 -5.39
C PHE A 2 22.15 15.17 -4.18
N PRO A 3 21.09 15.98 -4.40
CA PRO A 3 20.40 16.72 -3.35
C PRO A 3 19.47 15.80 -2.53
N THR A 4 20.06 14.87 -1.80
CA THR A 4 19.28 13.88 -1.03
C THR A 4 18.69 14.51 0.23
N PRO A 5 17.36 14.53 0.41
CA PRO A 5 16.75 15.15 1.58
C PRO A 5 16.93 14.33 2.86
N LYS A 6 16.93 15.03 3.99
CA LYS A 6 16.47 14.47 5.26
C LYS A 6 14.99 14.86 5.37
N TRP A 7 14.09 13.91 5.24
CA TRP A 7 12.67 14.19 5.00
C TRP A 7 11.94 14.73 6.22
N HIS A 8 12.36 14.26 7.40
CA HIS A 8 11.81 14.71 8.67
C HIS A 8 12.93 14.98 9.68
N GLU A 9 12.64 15.84 10.67
CA GLU A 9 13.60 16.24 11.70
C GLU A 9 14.19 15.06 12.48
N LEU A 10 13.37 14.05 12.81
CA LEU A 10 13.78 12.89 13.61
C LEU A 10 14.33 11.73 12.77
N ASP A 11 14.38 11.82 11.43
CA ASP A 11 14.98 10.78 10.61
C ASP A 11 16.47 10.59 10.97
N GLY A 12 16.92 9.34 11.08
CA GLY A 12 18.30 9.01 11.44
C GLY A 12 19.35 9.41 10.40
N GLY A 13 18.92 9.68 9.16
CA GLY A 13 19.79 10.11 8.08
C GLY A 13 19.03 10.65 6.88
N ARG A 14 19.75 10.80 5.77
CA ARG A 14 19.19 11.23 4.49
C ARG A 14 18.73 10.01 3.70
N TYR A 15 17.54 10.06 3.11
CA TYR A 15 16.98 8.96 2.32
C TYR A 15 16.83 9.37 0.87
N ILE A 16 17.58 8.70 -0.01
CA ILE A 16 17.50 8.91 -1.46
C ILE A 16 16.38 8.09 -2.08
N GLY A 17 16.13 6.90 -1.54
CA GLY A 17 15.01 6.05 -1.95
C GLY A 17 13.85 6.20 -1.00
N THR A 18 12.94 7.13 -1.28
CA THR A 18 11.57 7.11 -0.72
C THR A 18 10.54 6.92 -1.83
N GLY A 19 10.85 7.42 -3.03
CA GLY A 19 10.17 7.10 -4.29
C GLY A 19 11.02 6.20 -5.20
N SER A 20 11.61 5.12 -4.68
CA SER A 20 12.50 4.22 -5.45
C SER A 20 11.84 2.89 -5.85
N ILE A 21 12.48 2.21 -6.80
CA ILE A 21 12.30 0.78 -7.04
C ILE A 21 13.65 0.06 -6.92
N ASP A 22 13.64 -1.05 -6.21
CA ASP A 22 14.79 -1.90 -5.94
C ASP A 22 14.59 -3.20 -6.73
N ILE A 23 15.49 -3.41 -7.68
CA ILE A 23 15.43 -4.47 -8.69
C ILE A 23 16.31 -5.61 -8.23
N THR A 24 15.73 -6.79 -8.06
CA THR A 24 16.42 -8.02 -7.69
C THR A 24 15.96 -9.16 -8.58
N VAL A 25 16.76 -10.23 -8.66
CA VAL A 25 16.40 -11.43 -9.42
C VAL A 25 16.32 -12.62 -8.48
N GLU A 26 15.34 -13.49 -8.73
CA GLU A 26 15.16 -14.72 -7.97
C GLU A 26 16.30 -15.71 -8.35
N PRO A 27 17.11 -16.18 -7.39
CA PRO A 27 18.32 -16.96 -7.71
C PRO A 27 18.08 -18.39 -8.21
N ASP A 28 16.87 -18.93 -8.08
CA ASP A 28 16.50 -20.29 -8.53
C ASP A 28 15.70 -20.27 -9.83
N GLU A 29 14.74 -19.35 -9.93
CA GLU A 29 13.76 -19.28 -11.01
C GLU A 29 14.08 -18.18 -12.03
N GLY A 30 14.94 -17.22 -11.70
CA GLY A 30 15.43 -16.19 -12.63
C GLY A 30 14.47 -15.06 -12.96
N TRP A 31 13.27 -15.01 -12.36
CA TRP A 31 12.34 -13.89 -12.56
C TRP A 31 12.75 -12.66 -11.74
N VAL A 32 12.32 -11.49 -12.20
CA VAL A 32 12.74 -10.19 -11.69
C VAL A 32 11.66 -9.59 -10.79
N ASN A 33 12.07 -9.13 -9.61
CA ASN A 33 11.23 -8.38 -8.67
C ASN A 33 11.65 -6.90 -8.66
N LEU A 34 10.67 -6.00 -8.70
CA LEU A 34 10.81 -4.59 -8.39
C LEU A 34 10.02 -4.33 -7.11
N GLY A 35 10.69 -3.86 -6.06
CA GLY A 35 9.99 -3.48 -4.83
C GLY A 35 10.34 -2.06 -4.40
N THR A 36 9.38 -1.37 -3.81
CA THR A 36 9.66 -0.09 -3.15
C THR A 36 10.15 -0.34 -1.72
N TYR A 37 11.46 -0.16 -1.52
CA TYR A 37 12.11 -0.23 -0.22
C TYR A 37 12.84 1.09 0.06
N ARG A 38 12.84 1.53 1.32
CA ARG A 38 13.48 2.80 1.66
C ARG A 38 15.00 2.65 1.63
N VAL A 39 15.70 3.66 1.11
CA VAL A 39 17.15 3.63 0.93
C VAL A 39 17.80 4.84 1.63
N MET A 40 18.37 4.57 2.80
CA MET A 40 19.18 5.54 3.55
C MET A 40 20.59 5.65 2.96
N ILE A 41 21.13 6.86 2.85
CA ILE A 41 22.55 7.06 2.57
C ILE A 41 23.33 6.88 3.87
N GLN A 42 24.30 5.95 3.86
CA GLN A 42 25.20 5.73 5.00
C GLN A 42 26.47 6.57 4.87
N ASN A 43 27.10 6.56 3.68
CA ASN A 43 28.29 7.35 3.35
C ASN A 43 28.39 7.54 1.82
N GLU A 44 29.60 7.81 1.29
CA GLU A 44 29.80 8.14 -0.13
C GLU A 44 29.45 7.01 -1.11
N ASP A 45 29.61 5.75 -0.72
CA ASP A 45 29.45 4.58 -1.58
C ASP A 45 28.57 3.47 -0.95
N THR A 46 27.95 3.75 0.19
CA THR A 46 27.19 2.77 0.97
C THR A 46 25.76 3.25 1.21
N LEU A 47 24.81 2.35 0.94
CA LEU A 47 23.37 2.56 1.10
C LEU A 47 22.79 1.53 2.07
N GLY A 48 21.73 1.87 2.80
CA GLY A 48 20.96 0.91 3.59
C GLY A 48 20.07 0.03 2.71
N PHE A 49 19.90 -1.24 3.08
CA PHE A 49 19.11 -2.23 2.35
C PHE A 49 18.02 -2.87 3.22
N TYR A 50 17.30 -2.05 3.99
CA TYR A 50 16.23 -2.56 4.82
C TYR A 50 15.02 -2.95 3.96
N ILE A 51 14.57 -4.20 4.11
CA ILE A 51 13.35 -4.70 3.50
C ILE A 51 12.52 -5.39 4.59
N SER A 52 11.23 -5.08 4.63
CA SER A 52 10.30 -5.67 5.60
C SER A 52 10.21 -7.20 5.45
N PRO A 53 10.07 -7.96 6.55
CA PRO A 53 9.85 -9.41 6.49
C PRO A 53 8.69 -9.80 5.56
N GLY A 54 8.88 -10.89 4.82
CA GLY A 54 7.86 -11.44 3.91
C GLY A 54 7.75 -10.75 2.55
N LYS A 55 8.54 -9.70 2.28
CA LYS A 55 8.63 -9.08 0.95
C LYS A 55 9.61 -9.85 0.06
N GLN A 56 9.26 -9.95 -1.22
CA GLN A 56 9.98 -10.77 -2.20
C GLN A 56 11.48 -10.42 -2.28
N GLY A 57 11.85 -9.14 -2.36
CA GLY A 57 13.26 -8.72 -2.36
C GLY A 57 14.06 -9.18 -1.13
N ARG A 58 13.43 -9.23 0.06
CA ARG A 58 14.08 -9.78 1.26
C ARG A 58 14.30 -11.29 1.16
N ILE A 59 13.26 -12.01 0.72
CA ILE A 59 13.32 -13.47 0.54
C ILE A 59 14.43 -13.83 -0.46
N MET A 60 14.52 -13.10 -1.57
CA MET A 60 15.58 -13.28 -2.58
C MET A 60 16.96 -12.99 -1.99
N ARG A 61 17.15 -11.86 -1.30
CA ARG A 61 18.41 -11.50 -0.64
C ARG A 61 18.84 -12.59 0.35
N GLU A 62 17.93 -13.09 1.17
CA GLU A 62 18.22 -14.15 2.15
C GLU A 62 18.64 -15.46 1.48
N LYS A 63 18.08 -15.80 0.30
CA LYS A 63 18.54 -16.96 -0.50
C LYS A 63 19.98 -16.80 -1.00
N TYR A 64 20.37 -15.61 -1.46
CA TYR A 64 21.76 -15.33 -1.85
C TYR A 64 22.69 -15.47 -0.65
N PHE A 65 22.33 -14.86 0.48
CA PHE A 65 23.14 -14.93 1.70
C PHE A 65 23.32 -16.35 2.21
N ALA A 66 22.27 -17.18 2.18
CA ALA A 66 22.35 -18.59 2.56
C ALA A 66 23.30 -19.41 1.68
N ARG A 67 23.61 -18.95 0.45
CA ARG A 67 24.57 -19.57 -0.48
C ARG A 67 25.99 -19.01 -0.35
N GLY A 68 26.22 -18.05 0.56
CA GLY A 68 27.48 -17.30 0.62
C GLY A 68 27.70 -16.43 -0.63
N GLN A 69 26.64 -16.07 -1.34
CA GLN A 69 26.70 -15.22 -2.53
C GLN A 69 26.25 -13.79 -2.19
N SER A 70 26.83 -12.80 -2.87
CA SER A 70 26.33 -11.43 -2.78
C SER A 70 24.99 -11.31 -3.52
N CYS A 71 24.07 -10.53 -2.96
CA CYS A 71 22.82 -10.18 -3.61
C CYS A 71 23.06 -8.92 -4.44
N LYS A 72 23.08 -9.08 -5.77
CA LYS A 72 23.14 -7.95 -6.70
C LYS A 72 21.78 -7.27 -6.79
N VAL A 73 21.79 -5.94 -6.76
CA VAL A 73 20.59 -5.12 -6.76
C VAL A 73 20.85 -3.85 -7.56
N ALA A 74 19.87 -3.44 -8.36
CA ALA A 74 19.88 -2.14 -9.01
C ALA A 74 18.76 -1.30 -8.39
N VAL A 75 19.05 -0.06 -8.00
CA VAL A 75 18.06 0.83 -7.39
C VAL A 75 17.87 2.04 -8.29
N SER A 76 16.64 2.28 -8.70
CA SER A 76 16.25 3.47 -9.47
C SER A 76 15.65 4.53 -8.54
N PHE A 77 16.11 5.77 -8.71
CA PHE A 77 15.58 6.96 -8.05
C PHE A 77 15.04 7.90 -9.13
N GLY A 78 13.74 7.79 -9.44
CA GLY A 78 13.10 8.54 -10.53
C GLY A 78 12.84 7.69 -11.77
N GLN A 79 12.11 6.59 -11.58
CA GLN A 79 11.56 5.71 -12.60
C GLN A 79 10.22 6.24 -13.13
N ASP A 80 9.70 5.59 -14.17
CA ASP A 80 8.32 5.80 -14.63
C ASP A 80 7.31 5.66 -13.47
N PRO A 81 6.32 6.56 -13.33
CA PRO A 81 5.31 6.47 -12.26
C PRO A 81 4.57 5.14 -12.20
N LEU A 82 4.31 4.48 -13.33
CA LEU A 82 3.68 3.15 -13.36
C LEU A 82 4.56 2.07 -12.74
N LEU A 83 5.88 2.17 -12.88
CA LEU A 83 6.80 1.25 -12.21
C LEU A 83 6.85 1.48 -10.70
N TYR A 84 6.78 2.74 -10.26
CA TYR A 84 6.66 3.05 -8.84
C TYR A 84 5.36 2.50 -8.24
N LEU A 85 4.24 2.67 -8.96
CA LEU A 85 2.94 2.10 -8.64
C LEU A 85 3.04 0.56 -8.51
N ALA A 86 3.59 -0.10 -9.52
CA ALA A 86 3.72 -1.55 -9.57
C ALA A 86 4.63 -2.11 -8.45
N GLY A 87 5.76 -1.46 -8.17
CA GLY A 87 6.66 -1.85 -7.06
C GLY A 87 6.06 -1.69 -5.66
N GLY A 88 4.92 -0.97 -5.56
CA GLY A 88 4.17 -0.77 -4.33
C GLY A 88 3.05 -1.77 -4.08
N ILE A 89 2.63 -2.58 -5.06
CA ILE A 89 1.49 -3.49 -4.95
C ILE A 89 1.90 -4.95 -4.73
N GLU A 90 0.96 -5.77 -4.29
CA GLU A 90 1.16 -7.21 -4.10
C GLU A 90 0.95 -8.00 -5.42
N VAL A 91 1.87 -7.86 -6.38
CA VAL A 91 1.88 -8.69 -7.61
C VAL A 91 2.12 -10.17 -7.24
N PRO A 92 1.43 -11.13 -7.91
CA PRO A 92 1.64 -12.56 -7.65
C PRO A 92 3.11 -12.98 -7.79
N ARG A 93 3.52 -13.96 -6.98
CA ARG A 93 4.87 -14.55 -7.06
C ARG A 93 5.15 -15.07 -8.47
N GLY A 94 6.34 -14.78 -8.99
CA GLY A 94 6.77 -15.25 -10.32
C GLY A 94 6.33 -14.35 -11.48
N VAL A 95 5.54 -13.31 -11.22
CA VAL A 95 5.19 -12.27 -12.19
C VAL A 95 6.02 -11.04 -11.88
N SER A 96 6.76 -10.52 -12.86
CA SER A 96 7.52 -9.29 -12.68
C SER A 96 6.60 -8.07 -12.72
N GLU A 97 6.89 -7.06 -11.90
CA GLU A 97 6.23 -5.76 -12.01
C GLU A 97 6.44 -5.11 -13.38
N TYR A 98 7.53 -5.42 -14.08
CA TYR A 98 7.71 -5.01 -15.48
C TYR A 98 6.64 -5.61 -16.39
N ASP A 99 6.33 -6.90 -16.22
CA ASP A 99 5.30 -7.59 -17.01
C ASP A 99 3.91 -7.04 -16.67
N TRP A 100 3.68 -6.72 -15.39
CA TRP A 100 2.44 -6.10 -14.93
C TRP A 100 2.22 -4.73 -15.58
N VAL A 101 3.23 -3.86 -15.55
CA VAL A 101 3.18 -2.55 -16.23
C VAL A 101 3.03 -2.72 -17.73
N GLY A 102 3.75 -3.68 -18.33
CA GLY A 102 3.66 -3.98 -19.74
C GLY A 102 2.26 -4.42 -20.18
N GLY A 103 1.60 -5.26 -19.37
CA GLY A 103 0.22 -5.66 -19.57
C GLY A 103 -0.77 -4.50 -19.45
N LEU A 104 -0.57 -3.59 -18.48
CA LEU A 104 -1.42 -2.42 -18.29
C LEU A 104 -1.33 -1.43 -19.45
N GLN A 105 -0.11 -1.11 -19.92
CA GLN A 105 0.09 -0.13 -20.99
C GLN A 105 0.02 -0.72 -22.41
N GLY A 106 -0.05 -2.05 -22.53
CA GLY A 106 -0.11 -2.77 -23.82
C GLY A 106 1.21 -2.83 -24.58
N SER A 107 2.35 -2.48 -23.96
CA SER A 107 3.68 -2.50 -24.57
C SER A 107 4.77 -2.83 -23.55
N PRO A 108 5.86 -3.50 -23.93
CA PRO A 108 6.95 -3.83 -23.01
C PRO A 108 7.59 -2.57 -22.43
N VAL A 109 8.03 -2.64 -21.17
CA VAL A 109 8.80 -1.56 -20.53
C VAL A 109 10.22 -1.54 -21.11
N PRO A 110 10.70 -0.40 -21.67
CA PRO A 110 12.07 -0.31 -22.18
C PRO A 110 13.10 -0.39 -21.06
N VAL A 111 14.08 -1.28 -21.22
CA VAL A 111 15.16 -1.50 -20.23
C VAL A 111 16.54 -1.50 -20.88
N ILE A 112 17.56 -1.20 -20.09
CA ILE A 112 18.97 -1.44 -20.40
C ILE A 112 19.51 -2.52 -19.46
N ILE A 113 20.47 -3.32 -19.91
CA ILE A 113 21.08 -4.34 -19.06
C ILE A 113 22.23 -3.71 -18.28
N GLY A 114 22.15 -3.76 -16.96
CA GLY A 114 23.17 -3.23 -16.06
C GLY A 114 24.52 -3.93 -16.26
N GLU A 115 25.59 -3.17 -16.45
CA GLU A 115 26.91 -3.73 -16.75
C GLU A 115 27.52 -4.51 -15.58
N TYR A 116 27.17 -4.16 -14.33
CA TYR A 116 27.70 -4.86 -13.15
C TYR A 116 26.74 -5.95 -12.65
N THR A 117 25.45 -5.62 -12.58
CA THR A 117 24.41 -6.49 -12.02
C THR A 117 23.86 -7.49 -13.03
N GLY A 118 23.83 -7.13 -14.31
CA GLY A 118 23.09 -7.87 -15.34
C GLY A 118 21.57 -7.69 -15.25
N LEU A 119 21.08 -6.83 -14.35
CA LEU A 119 19.64 -6.63 -14.14
C LEU A 119 19.04 -5.69 -15.19
N PRO A 120 17.75 -5.85 -15.53
CA PRO A 120 17.04 -4.95 -16.43
C PRO A 120 16.70 -3.65 -15.70
N ILE A 121 17.46 -2.59 -16.01
CA ILE A 121 17.29 -1.24 -15.47
C ILE A 121 16.32 -0.45 -16.36
N PRO A 122 15.33 0.31 -15.82
CA PRO A 122 14.43 1.09 -16.67
C PRO A 122 15.22 2.10 -17.50
N ALA A 123 15.04 2.09 -18.82
CA ALA A 123 15.81 2.95 -19.73
C ALA A 123 15.52 4.45 -19.54
N THR A 124 14.36 4.78 -18.97
CA THR A 124 13.91 6.15 -18.70
C THR A 124 14.26 6.65 -17.30
N ALA A 125 14.91 5.84 -16.46
CA ALA A 125 15.24 6.20 -15.09
C ALA A 125 16.16 7.43 -15.00
N GLU A 126 15.89 8.29 -14.02
CA GLU A 126 16.63 9.53 -13.78
C GLU A 126 18.01 9.28 -13.17
N ILE A 127 18.07 8.44 -12.14
CA ILE A 127 19.29 7.99 -11.46
C ILE A 127 19.16 6.51 -11.16
N VAL A 128 20.22 5.75 -11.44
CA VAL A 128 20.30 4.33 -11.07
C VAL A 128 21.65 4.04 -10.45
N VAL A 129 21.64 3.29 -9.36
CA VAL A 129 22.84 2.69 -8.79
C VAL A 129 22.80 1.18 -8.93
N GLU A 130 23.92 0.61 -9.33
CA GLU A 130 24.15 -0.82 -9.29
C GLU A 130 24.97 -1.13 -8.05
N CYS A 131 24.47 -2.05 -7.23
CA CYS A 131 25.06 -2.38 -5.94
C CYS A 131 25.19 -3.89 -5.75
N GLU A 132 25.95 -4.25 -4.72
CA GLU A 132 25.92 -5.58 -4.12
C GLU A 132 25.70 -5.49 -2.61
N ALA A 133 24.91 -6.40 -2.06
CA ALA A 133 24.78 -6.62 -0.63
C ALA A 133 25.48 -7.93 -0.26
N ILE A 134 26.27 -7.90 0.82
CA ILE A 134 27.04 -9.06 1.31
C ILE A 134 26.50 -9.44 2.68
N ALA A 135 26.36 -10.74 2.93
CA ALA A 135 25.86 -11.25 4.20
C ALA A 135 26.77 -10.81 5.36
N GLY A 136 26.17 -10.28 6.43
CA GLY A 136 26.89 -9.84 7.63
C GLY A 136 27.46 -8.42 7.56
N GLU A 137 27.38 -7.74 6.41
CA GLU A 137 27.69 -6.31 6.34
C GLU A 137 26.46 -5.48 6.68
N GLU A 138 26.51 -4.79 7.83
CA GLU A 138 25.39 -4.04 8.38
C GLU A 138 25.84 -2.65 8.88
N MET A 139 24.93 -1.69 8.84
CA MET A 139 25.08 -0.38 9.48
C MET A 139 23.74 0.03 10.08
N ASP A 140 23.77 0.94 11.05
CA ASP A 140 22.55 1.44 11.69
C ASP A 140 21.66 2.18 10.66
N GLU A 141 20.41 1.74 10.54
CA GLU A 141 19.36 2.33 9.71
C GLU A 141 18.24 2.86 10.60
N GLY A 142 17.57 3.93 10.18
CA GLY A 142 16.49 4.54 10.95
C GLY A 142 17.01 5.44 12.09
N PRO A 143 16.13 5.97 12.95
CA PRO A 143 14.68 5.82 12.84
C PRO A 143 14.16 6.55 11.59
N PHE A 144 12.96 6.19 11.14
CA PHE A 144 12.33 6.75 9.95
C PHE A 144 10.84 6.94 10.19
N GLY A 145 10.25 8.01 9.64
CA GLY A 145 8.80 8.19 9.63
C GLY A 145 8.10 7.06 8.86
N GLU A 146 7.23 6.30 9.51
CA GLU A 146 6.55 5.16 8.90
C GLU A 146 5.16 5.54 8.38
N TRP A 147 4.62 4.74 7.46
CA TRP A 147 3.32 4.95 6.82
C TRP A 147 2.12 5.05 7.78
N THR A 148 2.28 4.62 9.04
CA THR A 148 1.27 4.80 10.10
C THR A 148 1.22 6.23 10.64
N GLY A 149 2.14 7.10 10.22
CA GLY A 149 2.27 8.48 10.69
C GLY A 149 3.14 8.64 11.93
N TYR A 150 3.88 7.59 12.34
CA TYR A 150 4.68 7.56 13.56
C TYR A 150 6.09 7.00 13.31
N TYR A 151 7.02 7.32 14.20
CA TYR A 151 8.33 6.67 14.29
C TYR A 151 8.22 5.33 15.03
N ALA A 152 7.59 4.36 14.38
CA ALA A 152 7.35 3.03 14.95
C ALA A 152 8.62 2.15 14.92
N SER A 153 9.53 2.37 13.96
CA SER A 153 10.83 1.71 13.90
C SER A 153 11.90 2.48 14.68
N SER A 154 12.62 1.80 15.58
CA SER A 154 13.86 2.32 16.15
C SER A 154 15.03 2.18 15.17
N MET A 155 16.10 2.94 15.41
CA MET A 155 17.39 2.69 14.79
C MET A 155 17.86 1.28 15.13
N ARG A 156 18.41 0.57 14.15
CA ARG A 156 19.00 -0.77 14.34
C ARG A 156 19.95 -1.13 13.20
N PRO A 157 20.87 -2.08 13.41
CA PRO A 157 21.69 -2.63 12.33
C PRO A 157 20.79 -3.26 11.26
N GLU A 158 21.00 -2.85 10.02
CA GLU A 158 20.35 -3.44 8.85
C GLU A 158 21.40 -3.68 7.75
N PRO A 159 21.18 -4.66 6.86
CA PRO A 159 22.09 -4.92 5.74
C PRO A 159 22.34 -3.69 4.90
N ILE A 160 23.56 -3.56 4.39
CA ILE A 160 23.95 -2.47 3.48
C ILE A 160 24.14 -2.97 2.05
N MET A 161 24.14 -2.03 1.12
CA MET A 161 24.57 -2.22 -0.26
C MET A 161 25.79 -1.35 -0.56
N LYS A 162 26.79 -1.93 -1.20
CA LYS A 162 27.95 -1.22 -1.74
C LYS A 162 27.69 -0.81 -3.18
N VAL A 163 27.75 0.49 -3.46
CA VAL A 163 27.57 1.05 -4.80
C VAL A 163 28.79 0.70 -5.65
N LYS A 164 28.54 0.16 -6.85
CA LYS A 164 29.58 -0.22 -7.81
C LYS A 164 29.54 0.60 -9.07
N ARG A 165 28.35 1.00 -9.51
CA ARG A 165 28.15 1.88 -10.66
C ARG A 165 27.00 2.84 -10.42
N LEU A 166 27.10 4.00 -11.04
CA LEU A 166 26.11 5.07 -11.00
C LEU A 166 25.82 5.54 -12.42
N TYR A 167 24.55 5.55 -12.78
CA TYR A 167 24.02 6.10 -14.02
C TYR A 167 23.11 7.26 -13.67
N HIS A 168 23.14 8.33 -14.46
CA HIS A 168 22.16 9.40 -14.30
C HIS A 168 21.97 10.16 -15.62
N ARG A 169 20.77 10.72 -15.81
CA ARG A 169 20.51 11.67 -16.89
C ARG A 169 21.28 12.97 -16.67
N HIS A 170 21.40 13.81 -17.70
CA HIS A 170 22.17 15.07 -17.59
C HIS A 170 21.67 16.01 -16.49
N ASN A 171 20.35 16.10 -16.30
CA ASN A 171 19.70 16.90 -15.26
C ASN A 171 18.72 16.02 -14.46
N PRO A 172 19.24 15.17 -13.55
CA PRO A 172 18.46 14.10 -12.97
C PRO A 172 17.46 14.61 -11.92
N ILE A 173 16.27 14.02 -11.92
CA ILE A 173 15.20 14.29 -10.95
C ILE A 173 15.15 13.16 -9.92
N ILE A 174 15.13 13.51 -8.62
CA ILE A 174 14.90 12.54 -7.55
C ILE A 174 13.41 12.55 -7.18
N LEU A 175 12.77 11.38 -7.27
CA LEU A 175 11.41 11.20 -6.77
C LEU A 175 11.41 11.01 -5.25
N GLY A 176 10.77 11.94 -4.56
CA GLY A 176 10.49 11.85 -3.14
C GLY A 176 9.08 11.35 -2.85
N ALA A 177 8.97 10.33 -2.03
CA ALA A 177 7.69 9.88 -1.48
C ALA A 177 7.84 9.44 -0.01
N PRO A 178 8.32 10.34 0.88
CA PRO A 178 8.47 10.01 2.29
C PRO A 178 7.09 9.75 2.93
N PRO A 179 6.95 8.75 3.82
CA PRO A 179 5.73 8.60 4.57
C PRO A 179 5.55 9.75 5.56
N THR A 180 4.36 10.33 5.62
CA THR A 180 4.00 11.34 6.62
C THR A 180 2.77 10.89 7.41
N ARG A 181 2.22 11.75 8.29
CA ARG A 181 0.92 11.47 8.92
C ARG A 181 -0.13 11.36 7.81
N PRO A 182 -0.87 10.24 7.70
CA PRO A 182 -1.89 10.09 6.69
C PRO A 182 -2.95 11.21 6.75
N PRO A 183 -3.50 11.66 5.60
CA PRO A 183 -3.16 11.19 4.26
C PRO A 183 -1.89 11.84 3.67
N CYS A 184 -1.16 11.08 2.87
CA CYS A 184 -0.07 11.54 2.01
C CYS A 184 -0.16 10.91 0.62
N GLU A 185 0.66 11.37 -0.33
CA GLU A 185 0.64 10.99 -1.75
C GLU A 185 0.65 9.47 -1.96
N PHE A 186 1.47 8.76 -1.18
CA PHE A 186 1.56 7.31 -1.22
C PHE A 186 0.27 6.61 -0.76
N ASN A 187 -0.49 7.22 0.16
CA ASN A 187 -1.76 6.65 0.61
C ASN A 187 -2.78 6.66 -0.53
N TYR A 188 -2.94 7.78 -1.25
CA TYR A 188 -3.92 7.87 -2.34
C TYR A 188 -3.70 6.81 -3.41
N MET A 189 -2.46 6.65 -3.85
CA MET A 189 -2.06 5.56 -4.75
C MET A 189 -2.49 4.19 -4.23
N ARG A 190 -2.23 3.90 -2.95
CA ARG A 190 -2.59 2.60 -2.35
C ARG A 190 -4.08 2.41 -2.15
N CYS A 191 -4.85 3.47 -1.94
CA CYS A 191 -6.29 3.39 -1.74
C CYS A 191 -6.94 2.68 -2.93
N PHE A 192 -6.67 3.15 -4.15
CA PHE A 192 -7.22 2.54 -5.37
C PHE A 192 -6.81 1.08 -5.53
N MET A 193 -5.49 0.82 -5.51
CA MET A 193 -4.97 -0.51 -5.82
C MET A 193 -5.39 -1.56 -4.80
N ARG A 194 -5.31 -1.24 -3.50
CA ARG A 194 -5.69 -2.18 -2.44
C ARG A 194 -7.19 -2.44 -2.43
N SER A 195 -8.00 -1.41 -2.71
CA SER A 195 -9.45 -1.57 -2.81
C SER A 195 -9.85 -2.54 -3.92
N ALA A 196 -9.25 -2.40 -5.11
CA ALA A 196 -9.49 -3.30 -6.23
C ALA A 196 -9.08 -4.75 -5.90
N LEU A 197 -7.93 -4.95 -5.24
CA LEU A 197 -7.49 -6.28 -4.82
C LEU A 197 -8.41 -6.92 -3.77
N ILE A 198 -8.90 -6.15 -2.79
CA ILE A 198 -9.85 -6.66 -1.80
C ILE A 198 -11.18 -7.01 -2.49
N TRP A 199 -11.69 -6.14 -3.37
CA TRP A 199 -12.90 -6.42 -4.15
C TRP A 199 -12.77 -7.74 -4.91
N GLN A 200 -11.72 -7.89 -5.71
CA GLN A 200 -11.48 -9.11 -6.49
C GLN A 200 -11.44 -10.37 -5.61
N GLN A 201 -10.79 -10.28 -4.44
CA GLN A 201 -10.70 -11.41 -3.51
C GLN A 201 -12.04 -11.72 -2.82
N MET A 202 -12.89 -10.72 -2.59
CA MET A 202 -14.24 -10.90 -2.09
C MET A 202 -15.14 -11.58 -3.13
N GLU A 203 -15.07 -11.18 -4.40
CA GLU A 203 -15.78 -11.85 -5.50
C GLU A 203 -15.32 -13.30 -5.64
N ALA A 204 -14.00 -13.53 -5.60
CA ALA A 204 -13.43 -14.88 -5.64
C ALA A 204 -13.86 -15.76 -4.45
N ALA A 205 -14.17 -15.14 -3.31
CA ALA A 205 -14.74 -15.80 -2.13
C ALA A 205 -16.27 -16.00 -2.21
N GLY A 206 -16.91 -15.57 -3.32
CA GLY A 206 -18.33 -15.77 -3.58
C GLY A 206 -19.25 -14.74 -2.93
N ILE A 207 -18.75 -13.55 -2.57
CA ILE A 207 -19.59 -12.46 -2.06
C ILE A 207 -20.30 -11.78 -3.23
N PRO A 208 -21.64 -11.83 -3.31
CA PRO A 208 -22.38 -11.19 -4.40
C PRO A 208 -22.58 -9.69 -4.18
N ASP A 209 -22.89 -8.96 -5.25
CA ASP A 209 -23.39 -7.58 -5.22
C ASP A 209 -22.59 -6.57 -4.39
N ILE A 210 -21.28 -6.70 -4.44
CA ILE A 210 -20.36 -5.66 -3.98
C ILE A 210 -20.53 -4.45 -4.92
N GLN A 211 -20.78 -3.28 -4.33
CA GLN A 211 -20.95 -2.02 -5.08
C GLN A 211 -19.74 -1.09 -4.94
N GLY A 212 -18.96 -1.27 -3.87
CA GLY A 212 -17.81 -0.44 -3.58
C GLY A 212 -16.87 -1.09 -2.59
N VAL A 213 -15.57 -0.89 -2.77
CA VAL A 213 -14.56 -1.14 -1.74
C VAL A 213 -13.65 0.08 -1.69
N TRP A 214 -13.35 0.59 -0.50
CA TRP A 214 -12.42 1.69 -0.31
C TRP A 214 -11.52 1.49 0.91
N CYS A 215 -10.22 1.33 0.68
CA CYS A 215 -9.21 1.38 1.72
C CYS A 215 -8.88 2.84 2.04
N HIS A 216 -9.58 3.41 3.02
CA HIS A 216 -9.55 4.84 3.32
C HIS A 216 -8.15 5.34 3.72
N GLU A 217 -7.76 6.47 3.15
CA GLU A 217 -6.49 7.17 3.33
C GLU A 217 -6.22 7.58 4.78
N ALA A 218 -7.25 7.88 5.57
CA ALA A 218 -7.12 8.16 7.01
C ALA A 218 -6.54 6.95 7.78
N GLY A 219 -6.80 5.73 7.29
CA GLY A 219 -6.23 4.49 7.81
C GLY A 219 -4.89 4.12 7.14
N GLY A 220 -4.24 5.05 6.44
CA GLY A 220 -3.02 4.79 5.68
C GLY A 220 -3.23 3.83 4.50
N ALA A 221 -4.46 3.76 3.96
CA ALA A 221 -4.90 2.78 2.97
C ALA A 221 -4.76 1.32 3.45
N ARG A 222 -4.88 1.08 4.76
CA ARG A 222 -4.66 -0.23 5.40
C ARG A 222 -5.58 -0.52 6.58
N LEU A 223 -5.55 0.38 7.56
CA LEU A 223 -6.19 0.18 8.86
C LEU A 223 -7.72 0.29 8.79
N LEU A 224 -8.27 1.01 7.81
CA LEU A 224 -9.70 1.19 7.60
C LEU A 224 -10.06 0.76 6.17
N THR A 225 -11.00 -0.17 6.06
CA THR A 225 -11.60 -0.60 4.79
C THR A 225 -13.11 -0.41 4.87
N ILE A 226 -13.70 0.12 3.83
CA ILE A 226 -15.15 0.33 3.71
C ILE A 226 -15.64 -0.50 2.55
N VAL A 227 -16.75 -1.20 2.73
CA VAL A 227 -17.36 -2.08 1.74
C VAL A 227 -18.82 -1.68 1.58
N SER A 228 -19.23 -1.33 0.38
CA SER A 228 -20.64 -1.14 0.04
C SER A 228 -21.18 -2.41 -0.63
N ILE A 229 -22.34 -2.86 -0.16
CA ILE A 229 -23.05 -4.02 -0.71
C ILE A 229 -24.51 -3.67 -0.97
N LYS A 230 -25.10 -4.33 -1.97
CA LYS A 230 -26.55 -4.45 -2.03
C LYS A 230 -26.96 -5.71 -1.28
N GLN A 231 -27.66 -5.54 -0.15
CA GLN A 231 -28.01 -6.68 0.69
C GLN A 231 -28.94 -7.68 -0.03
N ARG A 232 -28.69 -8.99 0.15
CA ARG A 232 -29.40 -10.09 -0.53
C ARG A 232 -30.01 -11.13 0.40
N TYR A 233 -29.49 -11.26 1.62
CA TYR A 233 -29.92 -12.25 2.60
C TYR A 233 -29.49 -11.81 4.02
N PRO A 234 -30.16 -12.32 5.08
CA PRO A 234 -29.74 -12.07 6.45
C PRO A 234 -28.29 -12.52 6.68
N GLY A 235 -27.47 -11.64 7.25
CA GLY A 235 -26.04 -11.90 7.48
C GLY A 235 -25.11 -11.61 6.29
N HIS A 236 -25.61 -11.06 5.18
CA HIS A 236 -24.78 -10.69 4.02
C HIS A 236 -23.67 -9.69 4.41
N ALA A 237 -24.01 -8.64 5.16
CA ALA A 237 -23.06 -7.64 5.63
C ALA A 237 -21.96 -8.24 6.50
N LYS A 238 -22.31 -9.09 7.47
CA LYS A 238 -21.36 -9.82 8.31
C LYS A 238 -20.40 -10.68 7.47
N GLN A 239 -20.92 -11.43 6.50
CA GLN A 239 -20.10 -12.29 5.64
C GLN A 239 -19.12 -11.43 4.80
N ALA A 240 -19.62 -10.37 4.15
CA ALA A 240 -18.80 -9.46 3.35
C ALA A 240 -17.68 -8.82 4.19
N GLY A 241 -18.02 -8.30 5.37
CA GLY A 241 -17.07 -7.67 6.27
C GLY A 241 -16.00 -8.62 6.80
N MET A 242 -16.36 -9.87 7.13
CA MET A 242 -15.42 -10.89 7.56
C MET A 242 -14.44 -11.29 6.45
N VAL A 243 -14.93 -11.45 5.21
CA VAL A 243 -14.06 -11.76 4.06
C VAL A 243 -13.12 -10.59 3.77
N ALA A 244 -13.63 -9.35 3.71
CA ALA A 244 -12.80 -8.17 3.50
C ALA A 244 -11.71 -8.05 4.60
N ALA A 245 -12.05 -8.35 5.86
CA ALA A 245 -11.14 -8.29 6.98
C ALA A 245 -10.00 -9.33 6.92
N TYR A 246 -10.18 -10.48 6.25
CA TYR A 246 -9.22 -11.59 6.31
C TYR A 246 -8.73 -12.12 4.96
N CYS A 247 -9.24 -11.59 3.84
CA CYS A 247 -8.65 -11.83 2.53
C CYS A 247 -7.18 -11.40 2.51
N HIS A 248 -6.38 -11.93 1.58
CA HIS A 248 -4.94 -11.69 1.53
C HIS A 248 -4.58 -10.19 1.55
N ALA A 249 -5.32 -9.37 0.79
CA ALA A 249 -5.09 -7.93 0.69
C ALA A 249 -5.54 -7.16 1.95
N GLY A 250 -6.58 -7.59 2.67
CA GLY A 250 -7.09 -6.94 3.89
C GLY A 250 -6.46 -7.47 5.19
N GLY A 251 -5.89 -8.68 5.15
CA GLY A 251 -5.49 -9.46 6.31
C GLY A 251 -4.29 -8.94 7.09
N TYR A 252 -3.41 -8.10 6.52
CA TYR A 252 -2.26 -7.53 7.23
C TYR A 252 -2.50 -6.07 7.64
N LEU A 253 -2.38 -5.79 8.94
CA LEU A 253 -2.56 -4.45 9.53
C LEU A 253 -3.91 -3.78 9.17
N GLY A 254 -4.96 -4.58 9.01
CA GLY A 254 -6.35 -4.10 9.01
C GLY A 254 -6.84 -3.96 10.44
N ARG A 255 -7.66 -2.94 10.71
CA ARG A 255 -8.21 -2.67 12.05
C ARG A 255 -9.73 -2.55 12.05
N TYR A 256 -10.26 -1.81 11.09
CA TYR A 256 -11.69 -1.54 10.96
C TYR A 256 -12.14 -1.93 9.56
N VAL A 257 -13.21 -2.70 9.49
CA VAL A 257 -14.01 -2.88 8.28
C VAL A 257 -15.39 -2.32 8.56
N VAL A 258 -15.86 -1.39 7.74
CA VAL A 258 -17.23 -0.86 7.81
C VAL A 258 -17.99 -1.35 6.59
N VAL A 259 -19.11 -2.02 6.79
CA VAL A 259 -19.99 -2.47 5.70
C VAL A 259 -21.21 -1.56 5.65
N VAL A 260 -21.53 -1.04 4.48
CA VAL A 260 -22.63 -0.08 4.23
C VAL A 260 -23.51 -0.56 3.07
N ASP A 261 -24.71 0.00 2.94
CA ASP A 261 -25.59 -0.28 1.80
C ASP A 261 -25.11 0.38 0.49
N ASP A 262 -25.80 0.08 -0.61
CA ASP A 262 -25.52 0.53 -1.98
C ASP A 262 -25.85 2.00 -2.25
N ASP A 263 -26.49 2.70 -1.30
CA ASP A 263 -26.73 4.14 -1.35
C ASP A 263 -25.58 5.00 -0.77
N ILE A 264 -24.52 4.36 -0.26
CA ILE A 264 -23.40 5.04 0.39
C ILE A 264 -22.18 5.06 -0.54
N ASP A 265 -21.70 6.26 -0.86
CA ASP A 265 -20.39 6.42 -1.51
C ASP A 265 -19.27 6.12 -0.51
N VAL A 266 -18.60 4.98 -0.71
CA VAL A 266 -17.49 4.51 0.14
C VAL A 266 -16.27 5.42 0.13
N THR A 267 -16.15 6.31 -0.86
CA THR A 267 -15.07 7.30 -0.97
C THR A 267 -15.41 8.61 -0.25
N ASN A 268 -16.67 8.84 0.09
CA ASN A 268 -17.13 10.00 0.83
C ASN A 268 -17.19 9.68 2.34
N THR A 269 -16.25 10.23 3.10
CA THR A 269 -16.19 10.02 4.56
C THR A 269 -17.47 10.41 5.28
N ASN A 270 -18.17 11.46 4.83
CA ASN A 270 -19.41 11.91 5.49
C ASN A 270 -20.55 10.92 5.28
N ASP A 271 -20.68 10.33 4.09
CA ASP A 271 -21.73 9.34 3.81
C ASP A 271 -21.51 8.09 4.66
N VAL A 272 -20.25 7.64 4.77
CA VAL A 272 -19.88 6.47 5.58
C VAL A 272 -20.11 6.72 7.06
N LEU A 273 -19.72 7.89 7.58
CA LEU A 273 -19.98 8.25 8.98
C LEU A 273 -21.47 8.44 9.27
N TRP A 274 -22.23 8.97 8.32
CA TRP A 274 -23.69 9.06 8.43
C TRP A 274 -24.33 7.68 8.51
N ALA A 275 -23.95 6.75 7.63
CA ALA A 275 -24.42 5.36 7.71
C ALA A 275 -24.04 4.71 9.05
N LEU A 276 -22.77 4.84 9.46
CA LEU A 276 -22.27 4.32 10.74
C LEU A 276 -23.09 4.82 11.93
N THR A 277 -23.41 6.11 11.97
CA THR A 277 -24.08 6.75 13.12
C THR A 277 -25.60 6.59 13.12
N THR A 278 -26.20 6.23 11.98
CA THR A 278 -27.66 6.13 11.84
C THR A 278 -28.18 4.71 11.64
N ARG A 279 -27.31 3.75 11.29
CA ARG A 279 -27.69 2.37 10.94
C ARG A 279 -27.01 1.31 11.82
N SER A 280 -26.03 1.68 12.64
CA SER A 280 -25.28 0.74 13.48
C SER A 280 -25.59 0.93 14.97
N ASN A 281 -25.93 -0.15 15.66
CA ASN A 281 -25.96 -0.23 17.11
C ASN A 281 -24.66 -0.88 17.63
N PRO A 282 -23.80 -0.13 18.36
CA PRO A 282 -22.48 -0.62 18.79
C PRO A 282 -22.46 -1.95 19.55
N GLU A 283 -23.51 -2.28 20.30
CA GLU A 283 -23.56 -3.53 21.09
C GLU A 283 -23.66 -4.78 20.21
N ILE A 284 -24.41 -4.71 19.12
CA ILE A 284 -24.80 -5.89 18.32
C ILE A 284 -24.21 -5.87 16.89
N ASP A 285 -23.89 -4.68 16.38
CA ASP A 285 -23.44 -4.50 14.99
C ASP A 285 -21.92 -4.37 14.88
N ILE A 286 -21.19 -4.40 15.99
CA ILE A 286 -19.71 -4.38 16.02
C ILE A 286 -19.16 -5.72 16.50
N GLU A 287 -18.57 -6.48 15.57
CA GLU A 287 -17.85 -7.69 15.89
C GLU A 287 -16.39 -7.39 16.24
N THR A 288 -15.97 -7.74 17.45
CA THR A 288 -14.56 -7.60 17.84
C THR A 288 -13.82 -8.93 17.72
N ILE A 289 -12.99 -9.09 16.69
CA ILE A 289 -12.13 -10.26 16.54
C ILE A 289 -10.76 -10.02 17.17
N ARG A 290 -10.43 -10.83 18.17
CA ARG A 290 -9.16 -10.74 18.91
C ARG A 290 -8.05 -11.53 18.22
N ARG A 291 -6.80 -11.19 18.56
CA ARG A 291 -5.59 -11.89 18.09
C ARG A 291 -5.42 -11.94 16.57
N SER A 292 -5.76 -10.84 15.91
CA SER A 292 -5.64 -10.67 14.46
C SER A 292 -4.22 -10.30 14.04
N TRP A 293 -3.88 -10.60 12.78
CA TRP A 293 -2.57 -10.34 12.22
C TRP A 293 -2.26 -8.84 12.18
N SER A 294 -1.20 -8.45 12.89
CA SER A 294 -0.62 -7.11 12.93
C SER A 294 0.88 -7.17 12.59
N GLY A 295 1.63 -6.09 12.79
CA GLY A 295 3.04 -5.99 12.45
C GLY A 295 3.80 -5.03 13.34
N PRO A 296 5.14 -5.02 13.24
CA PRO A 296 6.01 -4.19 14.09
C PRO A 296 5.83 -2.68 13.87
N LEU A 297 5.16 -2.27 12.79
CA LEU A 297 4.86 -0.87 12.48
C LEU A 297 3.54 -0.38 13.10
N ASP A 298 2.79 -1.27 13.76
CA ASP A 298 1.57 -0.92 14.46
C ASP A 298 1.89 -0.06 15.70
N PRO A 299 1.47 1.21 15.77
CA PRO A 299 1.84 2.10 16.86
C PRO A 299 1.23 1.70 18.22
N ILE A 300 0.19 0.86 18.26
CA ILE A 300 -0.39 0.39 19.52
C ILE A 300 0.30 -0.85 20.07
N ILE A 301 1.20 -1.48 19.31
CA ILE A 301 2.03 -2.58 19.79
C ILE A 301 3.27 -1.97 20.45
N PRO A 302 3.54 -2.27 21.74
CA PRO A 302 4.72 -1.76 22.41
C PRO A 302 6.02 -2.13 21.67
N LYS A 303 6.98 -1.20 21.64
CA LYS A 303 8.28 -1.40 20.99
C LYS A 303 8.96 -2.68 21.50
N GLY A 304 9.54 -3.43 20.56
CA GLY A 304 10.25 -4.68 20.85
C GLY A 304 9.35 -5.91 21.05
N GLN A 305 8.03 -5.76 21.00
CA GLN A 305 7.11 -6.89 21.10
C GLN A 305 6.60 -7.30 19.72
N LYS A 306 6.54 -8.61 19.48
CA LYS A 306 5.72 -9.17 18.41
C LYS A 306 4.30 -9.31 18.94
N GLY A 307 3.40 -8.50 18.42
CA GLY A 307 2.02 -8.43 18.89
C GLY A 307 1.01 -8.83 17.82
N HIS A 308 -0.18 -9.16 18.30
CA HIS A 308 -1.41 -9.16 17.52
C HIS A 308 -2.24 -7.96 17.96
N SER A 309 -3.15 -7.51 17.10
CA SER A 309 -4.16 -6.51 17.46
C SER A 309 -5.55 -7.16 17.50
N SER A 310 -6.55 -6.42 17.95
CA SER A 310 -7.94 -6.73 17.62
C SER A 310 -8.33 -6.10 16.28
N ARG A 311 -9.46 -6.55 15.73
CA ARG A 311 -10.16 -5.96 14.59
C ARG A 311 -11.62 -5.75 14.94
N ALA A 312 -12.23 -4.76 14.32
CA ALA A 312 -13.66 -4.55 14.34
C ALA A 312 -14.22 -4.70 12.92
N VAL A 313 -15.25 -5.53 12.77
CA VAL A 313 -16.13 -5.53 11.60
C VAL A 313 -17.43 -4.89 12.04
N ILE A 314 -17.79 -3.78 11.40
CA ILE A 314 -18.92 -2.94 11.76
C ILE A 314 -19.97 -3.04 10.66
N ASP A 315 -21.15 -3.51 11.02
CA ASP A 315 -22.33 -3.46 10.17
C ASP A 315 -22.98 -2.08 10.32
N ALA A 316 -22.95 -1.31 9.25
CA ALA A 316 -23.61 -0.02 9.12
C ALA A 316 -24.61 -0.04 7.96
N CYS A 317 -25.13 -1.22 7.63
CA CYS A 317 -26.24 -1.37 6.70
C CYS A 317 -27.58 -1.19 7.45
N ARG A 318 -28.65 -0.87 6.72
CA ARG A 318 -30.01 -0.93 7.27
C ARG A 318 -30.30 -2.36 7.72
N PRO A 319 -30.94 -2.58 8.89
CA PRO A 319 -31.23 -3.93 9.36
C PRO A 319 -32.04 -4.73 8.35
N TYR A 320 -31.49 -5.87 7.93
CA TYR A 320 -32.03 -6.65 6.81
C TYR A 320 -33.48 -7.11 7.02
N GLU A 321 -33.80 -7.51 8.26
CA GLU A 321 -35.09 -8.11 8.63
C GLU A 321 -36.29 -7.18 8.42
N TRP A 322 -36.06 -5.86 8.47
CA TRP A 322 -37.10 -4.84 8.30
C TRP A 322 -36.64 -3.71 7.37
N MET A 323 -35.71 -4.01 6.46
CA MET A 323 -35.12 -3.04 5.54
C MET A 323 -36.16 -2.32 4.68
N SER A 324 -37.26 -3.00 4.31
CA SER A 324 -38.37 -2.41 3.56
C SER A 324 -39.18 -1.37 4.34
N ASP A 325 -39.19 -1.49 5.67
CA ASP A 325 -39.92 -0.59 6.58
C ASP A 325 -38.99 0.46 7.21
N PHE A 326 -37.69 0.42 6.89
CA PHE A 326 -36.71 1.40 7.35
C PHE A 326 -37.07 2.80 6.82
N PRO A 327 -36.99 3.88 7.64
CA PRO A 327 -37.33 5.21 7.19
C PRO A 327 -36.60 5.62 5.90
N PRO A 328 -37.30 6.24 4.94
CA PRO A 328 -36.66 6.66 3.69
C PRO A 328 -35.60 7.73 3.97
N VAL A 329 -34.56 7.75 3.13
CA VAL A 329 -33.56 8.80 3.16
C VAL A 329 -34.23 10.14 2.82
N ALA A 330 -33.93 11.17 3.59
CA ALA A 330 -34.46 12.51 3.39
C ALA A 330 -33.71 13.23 2.25
N GLU A 331 -33.87 12.74 1.02
CA GLU A 331 -33.28 13.33 -0.17
C GLU A 331 -34.27 13.41 -1.33
N SER A 332 -33.97 14.30 -2.29
CA SER A 332 -34.70 14.35 -3.55
C SER A 332 -34.26 13.22 -4.46
N SER A 333 -35.17 12.70 -5.30
CA SER A 333 -34.82 11.65 -6.26
C SER A 333 -33.69 12.11 -7.22
N PRO A 334 -32.91 11.19 -7.81
CA PRO A 334 -31.87 11.54 -8.78
C PRO A 334 -32.39 12.39 -9.94
N GLU A 335 -33.63 12.15 -10.39
CA GLU A 335 -34.28 12.92 -11.45
C GLU A 335 -34.55 14.36 -11.02
N VAL A 336 -35.05 14.56 -9.79
CA VAL A 336 -35.30 15.90 -9.26
C VAL A 336 -34.00 16.65 -9.01
N ARG A 337 -32.97 15.98 -8.48
CA ARG A 337 -31.63 16.57 -8.28
C ARG A 337 -31.03 17.01 -9.62
N ARG A 338 -31.06 16.14 -10.64
CA ARG A 338 -30.57 16.46 -11.98
C ARG A 338 -31.34 17.61 -12.62
N ALA A 339 -32.68 17.61 -12.53
CA ALA A 339 -33.48 18.72 -13.06
C ALA A 339 -33.17 20.05 -12.35
N ALA A 340 -32.88 20.02 -11.04
CA ALA A 340 -32.45 21.19 -10.30
C ALA A 340 -31.06 21.66 -10.73
N GLU A 341 -30.09 20.76 -10.89
CA GLU A 341 -28.73 21.06 -11.40
C GLU A 341 -28.75 21.59 -12.84
N GLU A 342 -29.55 21.02 -13.73
CA GLU A 342 -29.70 21.51 -15.11
C GLU A 342 -30.30 22.93 -15.15
N LYS A 343 -31.26 23.20 -14.26
CA LYS A 343 -31.97 24.49 -14.20
C LYS A 343 -31.16 25.58 -13.51
N TRP A 344 -30.43 25.24 -12.45
CA TRP A 344 -29.83 26.20 -11.53
C TRP A 344 -28.33 26.02 -11.31
N GLY A 345 -27.71 24.93 -11.78
CA GLY A 345 -26.31 24.60 -11.51
C GLY A 345 -25.32 25.68 -11.97
N LYS A 346 -25.66 26.39 -13.06
CA LYS A 346 -24.85 27.53 -13.55
C LYS A 346 -24.74 28.69 -12.56
N ILE A 347 -25.67 28.81 -11.60
CA ILE A 347 -25.63 29.83 -10.54
C ILE A 347 -24.61 29.45 -9.46
N LEU A 348 -24.24 28.17 -9.34
CA LEU A 348 -23.28 27.68 -8.34
C LEU A 348 -21.82 27.81 -8.81
N ASP A 349 -21.60 28.03 -10.12
CA ASP A 349 -20.28 28.21 -10.74
C ASP A 349 -19.84 29.70 -10.81
N GLU A 350 -20.74 30.64 -10.48
CA GLU A 350 -20.48 32.08 -10.33
C GLU A 350 -20.19 32.45 -8.87
#